data_AF-A0A3S0D602-F1
#
_entry.id   AF-A0A3S0D602-F1
#
_cell.length_a   1.000
_cell.length_b   1.000
_cell.length_c   1.000
_cell.angle_alpha   90.00
_cell.angle_beta   90.00
_cell.angle_gamma   90.00
#
_symmetry.space_group_name_H-M   'P 1'
#
loop_
_entity.id
_entity.type
_entity.pdbx_description
1 polymer ?
#
loop_
_entity_poly.entity_id
_entity_poly.type
_entity_poly.pdbx_seq_one_letter_code
_entity_poly.pdbx_strand_id
1 'polypeptide(L)'
;MSDDTWDIAPPPFNAESALQTMKRFARDQRVLAERSEGWMLGADVVLKLAVDGATVAVQLARRPARTPEWDRFTLSSATELRKVQDEIKRRLTRWKDDE
;
A
#
# COMPACT_ATOMS: atom_id res chain seq x y z
N MET A 1 31.16 13.52 30.12
CA MET A 1 30.35 13.48 28.88
C MET A 1 30.46 12.05 28.39
N SER A 2 29.51 11.19 28.76
CA SER A 2 29.54 9.78 28.38
C SER A 2 28.84 9.64 27.03
N ASP A 3 29.55 9.13 26.03
CA ASP A 3 29.05 8.81 24.69
C ASP A 3 28.18 7.53 24.73
N ASP A 4 27.10 7.54 25.50
CA ASP A 4 26.06 6.50 25.47
C ASP A 4 25.15 6.69 24.25
N THR A 5 25.73 6.71 23.05
CA THR A 5 24.96 6.75 21.79
C THR A 5 24.33 5.38 21.56
N TRP A 6 23.23 5.15 22.28
CA TRP A 6 22.08 4.30 21.94
C TRP A 6 22.25 3.37 20.73
N ASP A 7 22.64 2.14 21.00
CA ASP A 7 22.61 0.98 20.07
C ASP A 7 21.15 0.50 19.83
N ILE A 8 20.25 1.45 19.54
CA ILE A 8 18.84 1.18 19.24
C ILE A 8 18.76 0.85 17.75
N ALA A 9 18.97 -0.43 17.42
CA ALA A 9 18.58 -0.93 16.12
C ALA A 9 17.07 -0.68 15.91
N PRO A 10 16.65 -0.18 14.74
CA PRO A 10 15.23 0.03 14.47
C PRO A 10 14.48 -1.31 14.63
N PRO A 11 13.25 -1.29 15.17
CA PRO A 11 12.47 -2.50 15.33
C PRO A 11 12.31 -3.21 13.97
N PRO A 12 12.28 -4.55 13.97
CA PRO A 12 12.08 -5.31 12.75
C PRO A 12 10.74 -4.91 12.10
N PHE A 13 10.67 -5.04 10.78
CA PHE A 13 9.45 -4.76 10.03
C PHE A 13 8.32 -5.69 10.52
N ASN A 14 7.17 -5.11 10.86
CA ASN A 14 5.98 -5.82 11.29
C ASN A 14 4.90 -5.75 10.20
N ALA A 15 4.64 -6.88 9.54
CA ALA A 15 3.71 -6.96 8.40
C ALA A 15 2.27 -6.58 8.77
N GLU A 16 1.78 -6.97 9.94
CA GLU A 16 0.41 -6.67 10.37
C GLU A 16 0.21 -5.17 10.60
N SER A 17 1.17 -4.54 11.28
CA SER A 17 1.18 -3.09 11.53
C SER A 17 1.33 -2.31 10.22
N ALA A 18 2.17 -2.80 9.29
CA ALA A 18 2.30 -2.24 7.95
C ALA A 18 1.01 -2.36 7.15
N LEU A 19 0.32 -3.51 7.20
CA LEU A 19 -0.99 -3.69 6.57
C LEU A 19 -2.01 -2.72 7.14
N GLN A 20 -2.10 -2.58 8.47
CA GLN A 20 -3.01 -1.63 9.10
C GLN A 20 -2.72 -0.20 8.66
N THR A 21 -1.44 0.17 8.58
CA THR A 21 -0.98 1.48 8.09
C THR A 21 -1.42 1.70 6.65
N MET A 22 -1.25 0.70 5.78
CA MET A 22 -1.68 0.78 4.39
C MET A 22 -3.20 0.87 4.23
N LYS A 23 -3.96 0.13 5.05
CA LYS A 23 -5.42 0.24 5.06
C LYS A 23 -5.87 1.64 5.49
N ARG A 24 -5.26 2.23 6.53
CA ARG A 24 -5.56 3.61 6.95
C ARG A 24 -5.27 4.61 5.82
N PHE A 25 -4.08 4.52 5.25
CA PHE A 25 -3.68 5.33 4.10
C PHE A 25 -4.67 5.23 2.92
N ALA A 26 -5.12 4.01 2.61
CA ALA A 26 -6.08 3.79 1.52
C ALA A 26 -7.46 4.40 1.83
N ARG A 27 -7.92 4.40 3.08
CA ARG A 27 -9.15 5.13 3.50
C ARG A 27 -9.00 6.64 3.38
N ASP A 28 -7.80 7.16 3.59
CA ASP A 28 -7.51 8.59 3.43
C ASP A 28 -7.58 9.02 1.96
N GLN A 29 -7.39 8.08 1.01
CA GLN A 29 -7.69 8.30 -0.40
C GLN A 29 -9.21 8.24 -0.59
N ARG A 30 -9.92 9.34 -0.33
CA ARG A 30 -11.40 9.42 -0.30
C ARG A 30 -12.16 8.89 -1.52
N VAL A 31 -11.45 8.65 -2.64
CA VAL A 31 -11.98 8.05 -3.86
C VAL A 31 -12.04 6.52 -3.81
N LEU A 32 -11.37 5.89 -2.85
CA LEU A 32 -11.35 4.44 -2.69
C LEU A 32 -12.42 3.97 -1.69
N ALA A 33 -13.08 2.87 -2.03
CA ALA A 33 -14.00 2.15 -1.15
C ALA A 33 -13.43 0.78 -0.75
N GLU A 34 -13.38 0.48 0.54
CA GLU A 34 -13.00 -0.85 1.03
C GLU A 34 -14.16 -1.86 0.84
N ARG A 35 -13.85 -3.02 0.26
CA ARG A 35 -14.74 -4.17 0.05
C ARG A 35 -14.02 -5.47 0.40
N SER A 36 -14.77 -6.56 0.48
CA SER A 36 -14.22 -7.90 0.78
C SER A 36 -13.16 -8.35 -0.24
N GLU A 37 -13.32 -7.95 -1.50
CA GLU A 37 -12.45 -8.30 -2.62
C GLU A 37 -11.22 -7.38 -2.80
N GLY A 38 -11.17 -6.26 -2.09
CA GLY A 38 -10.10 -5.26 -2.17
C GLY A 38 -10.60 -3.83 -2.03
N TRP A 39 -9.81 -2.89 -2.53
CA TRP A 39 -10.13 -1.46 -2.60
C TRP A 39 -10.60 -1.11 -3.99
N MET A 40 -11.78 -0.50 -4.07
CA MET A 40 -12.44 -0.17 -5.33
C MET A 40 -12.33 1.31 -5.64
N LEU A 41 -12.15 1.64 -6.92
CA LEU A 41 -12.37 2.95 -7.50
C LEU A 41 -13.60 2.86 -8.38
N GLY A 42 -14.70 3.50 -7.98
CA GLY A 42 -16.01 3.27 -8.61
C GLY A 42 -16.43 1.79 -8.48
N ALA A 43 -16.58 1.10 -9.62
CA ALA A 43 -16.94 -0.31 -9.68
C ALA A 43 -15.74 -1.27 -9.86
N ASP A 44 -14.53 -0.74 -10.05
CA ASP A 44 -13.34 -1.54 -10.38
C ASP A 44 -12.45 -1.73 -9.15
N VAL A 45 -12.03 -2.98 -8.91
CA VAL A 45 -11.04 -3.28 -7.86
C VAL A 45 -9.66 -2.86 -8.36
N VAL A 46 -9.04 -1.90 -7.67
CA VAL A 46 -7.75 -1.31 -8.10
C VAL A 46 -6.60 -1.61 -7.16
N LEU A 47 -6.86 -2.00 -5.91
CA LEU A 47 -5.82 -2.30 -4.94
C LEU A 47 -6.21 -3.51 -4.07
N LYS A 48 -5.27 -4.44 -3.88
CA LYS A 48 -5.38 -5.56 -2.94
C LYS A 48 -4.19 -5.56 -2.00
N LEU A 49 -4.47 -5.84 -0.73
CA LEU A 49 -3.48 -5.85 0.35
C LEU A 49 -3.68 -7.12 1.19
N ALA A 50 -2.62 -7.90 1.38
CA ALA A 50 -2.65 -9.09 2.22
C ALA A 50 -1.33 -9.27 2.95
N VAL A 51 -1.37 -9.80 4.18
CA VAL A 51 -0.14 -10.30 4.82
C VAL A 51 0.30 -11.56 4.08
N ASP A 52 1.59 -11.64 3.79
CA ASP A 52 2.28 -12.81 3.24
C ASP A 52 3.51 -13.10 4.10
N GLY A 53 3.32 -13.96 5.10
CA GLY A 53 4.33 -14.25 6.13
C GLY A 53 4.78 -13.00 6.87
N ALA A 54 6.08 -12.68 6.76
CA ALA A 54 6.69 -11.50 7.38
C ALA A 54 6.60 -10.22 6.50
N THR A 55 5.88 -10.28 5.39
CA THR A 55 5.74 -9.17 4.43
C THR A 55 4.27 -8.85 4.16
N VAL A 56 4.02 -7.77 3.42
CA VAL A 56 2.68 -7.47 2.87
C VAL A 56 2.75 -7.57 1.35
N ALA A 57 1.95 -8.45 0.77
CA ALA A 57 1.71 -8.50 -0.66
C ALA A 57 0.74 -7.39 -1.07
N VAL A 58 1.13 -6.62 -2.07
CA VAL A 58 0.32 -5.55 -2.66
C VAL A 58 0.12 -5.86 -4.13
N GLN A 59 -1.13 -5.84 -4.57
CA GLN A 59 -1.46 -5.82 -5.99
C GLN A 59 -2.12 -4.49 -6.32
N LEU A 60 -1.55 -3.76 -7.26
CA LEU A 60 -2.07 -2.48 -7.73
C LEU A 60 -2.39 -2.61 -9.22
N ALA A 61 -3.62 -2.32 -9.60
CA ALA A 61 -4.04 -2.37 -10.99
C ALA A 61 -3.18 -1.42 -11.82
N ARG A 62 -2.91 -1.74 -13.09
CA ARG A 62 -2.25 -0.80 -14.03
C ARG A 62 -3.21 0.30 -14.49
N ARG A 63 -4.48 -0.07 -14.67
CA ARG A 63 -5.60 0.82 -14.98
C ARG A 63 -6.90 0.26 -14.37
N PRO A 64 -7.90 1.09 -14.03
CA PRO A 64 -9.22 0.61 -13.60
C PRO A 64 -9.87 -0.18 -14.73
N ALA A 65 -10.31 -1.40 -14.42
CA ALA A 65 -11.04 -2.28 -15.33
C ALA A 65 -11.65 -3.45 -14.56
N ARG A 66 -12.70 -4.06 -15.12
CA ARG A 66 -13.36 -5.26 -14.55
C ARG A 66 -12.40 -6.44 -14.31
N THR A 67 -11.40 -6.57 -15.17
CA THR A 67 -10.33 -7.58 -15.10
C THR A 67 -9.00 -6.88 -15.36
N PRO A 68 -8.41 -6.26 -14.33
CA PRO A 68 -7.23 -5.43 -14.52
C PRO A 68 -5.96 -6.30 -14.56
N GLU A 69 -4.95 -5.79 -15.27
CA GLU A 69 -3.58 -6.24 -15.10
C GLU A 69 -3.02 -5.68 -13.80
N TRP A 70 -2.27 -6.51 -13.07
CA TRP A 70 -1.76 -6.18 -11.75
C TRP A 70 -0.24 -6.02 -11.76
N ASP A 71 0.24 -4.91 -11.22
CA ASP A 71 1.61 -4.84 -10.73
C ASP A 71 1.65 -5.33 -9.28
N ARG A 72 2.70 -6.09 -8.95
CA ARG A 72 2.88 -6.70 -7.63
C ARG A 72 4.03 -6.04 -6.91
N PHE A 73 3.82 -5.71 -5.64
CA PHE A 73 4.83 -5.18 -4.75
C PHE A 73 4.83 -6.00 -3.46
N THR A 74 6.00 -6.08 -2.84
CA THR A 74 6.18 -6.69 -1.53
C THR A 74 6.65 -5.62 -0.56
N LEU A 75 5.97 -5.48 0.57
CA LEU A 75 6.40 -4.60 1.65
C LEU A 75 7.11 -5.44 2.69
N SER A 76 8.41 -5.24 2.81
CA SER A 76 9.31 -5.82 3.81
C SER A 76 10.04 -4.75 4.63
N SER A 77 9.81 -3.47 4.31
CA SER A 77 10.42 -2.33 4.97
C SER A 77 9.54 -1.08 4.96
N ALA A 78 9.82 -0.14 5.87
CA ALA A 78 9.17 1.18 5.87
C ALA A 78 9.46 1.99 4.58
N THR A 79 10.61 1.76 3.94
CA THR A 79 10.98 2.41 2.68
C THR A 79 10.08 1.96 1.53
N GLU A 80 9.83 0.65 1.42
CA GLU A 80 8.91 0.11 0.42
C GLU A 80 7.48 0.58 0.65
N LEU A 81 7.04 0.65 1.92
CA LEU A 81 5.74 1.17 2.28
C LEU A 81 5.53 2.59 1.74
N ARG A 82 6.50 3.51 1.93
CA ARG A 82 6.40 4.88 1.39
C ARG A 82 6.41 4.90 -0.14
N LYS A 83 7.29 4.13 -0.78
CA LYS A 83 7.35 4.02 -2.25
C LYS A 83 6.02 3.58 -2.86
N VAL A 84 5.37 2.59 -2.24
CA VAL A 84 4.08 2.08 -2.70
C VAL A 84 2.95 3.08 -2.42
N GLN A 85 2.98 3.80 -1.31
CA GLN A 85 2.03 4.90 -1.06
C GLN A 85 2.11 5.98 -2.13
N ASP A 86 3.32 6.40 -2.51
CA ASP A 86 3.53 7.41 -3.55
C ASP A 86 3.09 6.91 -4.93
N GLU A 87 3.33 5.64 -5.24
CA GLU A 87 2.86 5.02 -6.48
C GLU A 87 1.32 4.93 -6.53
N ILE A 88 0.66 4.58 -5.42
CA ILE A 88 -0.80 4.59 -5.33
C ILE A 88 -1.34 5.99 -5.62
N LYS A 89 -0.79 7.04 -4.97
CA LYS A 89 -1.22 8.42 -5.24
C LYS A 89 -1.05 8.79 -6.71
N ARG A 90 0.12 8.48 -7.28
CA ARG A 90 0.43 8.76 -8.70
C ARG A 90 -0.57 8.11 -9.63
N ARG A 91 -0.93 6.85 -9.40
CA ARG A 91 -1.92 6.14 -10.22
C ARG A 91 -3.32 6.70 -10.05
N LEU A 92 -3.74 7.00 -8.82
CA LEU A 92 -5.04 7.62 -8.58
C LEU A 92 -5.18 8.98 -9.28
N THR A 93 -4.13 9.82 -9.27
CA THR A 93 -4.10 11.07 -10.03
C THR A 93 -4.18 10.79 -11.53
N ARG A 94 -3.32 9.90 -12.05
CA ARG A 94 -3.30 9.58 -13.47
C ARG A 94 -4.65 9.05 -13.98
N TRP A 95 -5.29 8.13 -13.25
CA TRP A 95 -6.57 7.56 -13.67
C TRP A 95 -7.71 8.57 -13.64
N LYS A 96 -7.62 9.57 -12.76
CA LYS A 96 -8.57 10.69 -12.74
C LYS A 96 -8.37 11.60 -13.95
N ASP A 97 -7.13 11.81 -14.40
CA ASP A 97 -6.83 12.67 -15.56
C ASP A 97 -7.13 11.98 -16.90
N ASP A 98 -7.18 10.63 -16.91
CA ASP A 98 -7.55 9.81 -18.08
C ASP A 98 -9.10 9.67 -18.26
N GLU A 99 -9.91 10.21 -17.34
CA GLU A 99 -11.40 10.27 -17.39
C GLU A 99 -11.90 11.63 -17.92
#